data_AF-A0A6B3B2P1-F1
#
_entry.id   AF-A0A6B3B2P1-F1
#
_cell.length_a   1.000
_cell.length_b   1.000
_cell.length_c   1.000
_cell.angle_alpha   90.00
_cell.angle_beta   90.00
_cell.angle_gamma   90.00
#
_symmetry.space_group_name_H-M   'P 1'
#
loop_
_entity.id
_entity.type
_entity.pdbx_description
1 polymer ?
#
loop_
_entity_poly.entity_id
_entity_poly.type
_entity_poly.pdbx_seq_one_letter_code
_entity_poly.pdbx_strand_id
1 'polypeptide(L)'
;MATPRLDHLTANGTDGINRRIFLADGTGLSVKGTPGVTQFEEVYLAEGLDAPDSEAWELEDDIELWLTSGDEPDRGRLFYDVPVSAVRALIEEHGGEGAEQDPIG
;
A
#
# COMPACT_ATOMS: atom_id res chain seq x y z
N MET A 1 -9.41 -4.07 -13.30
CA MET A 1 -8.21 -4.48 -14.08
C MET A 1 -7.53 -5.63 -13.34
N ALA A 2 -6.59 -6.35 -13.97
CA ALA A 2 -5.79 -7.33 -13.23
C ALA A 2 -4.75 -6.62 -12.34
N THR A 3 -4.58 -7.07 -11.10
CA THR A 3 -3.58 -6.53 -10.15
C THR A 3 -2.68 -7.67 -9.66
N PRO A 4 -1.81 -8.21 -10.54
CA PRO A 4 -1.03 -9.42 -10.25
C PRO A 4 -0.06 -9.27 -9.07
N ARG A 5 0.53 -8.09 -8.86
CA ARG A 5 1.41 -7.84 -7.70
C ARG A 5 0.59 -7.86 -6.42
N LEU A 6 -0.54 -7.17 -6.39
CA LEU A 6 -1.45 -7.20 -5.25
C LEU A 6 -1.93 -8.63 -4.97
N ASP A 7 -2.37 -9.36 -6.00
CA ASP A 7 -2.84 -10.75 -5.87
C ASP A 7 -1.75 -11.65 -5.26
N HIS A 8 -0.51 -11.49 -5.71
CA HIS A 8 0.62 -12.22 -5.15
C HIS A 8 0.86 -11.89 -3.67
N LEU A 9 0.85 -10.60 -3.30
CA LEU A 9 1.11 -10.16 -1.92
C LEU A 9 -0.04 -10.55 -0.98
N THR A 10 -1.29 -10.53 -1.47
CA THR A 10 -2.43 -11.06 -0.71
C THR A 10 -2.33 -12.57 -0.52
N ALA A 11 -1.92 -13.33 -1.55
CA ALA A 11 -1.83 -14.78 -1.45
C ALA A 11 -0.66 -15.25 -0.56
N ASN A 12 0.51 -14.63 -0.69
CA ASN A 12 1.76 -15.09 -0.08
C ASN A 12 2.20 -14.27 1.12
N GLY A 13 1.54 -13.14 1.41
CA GLY A 13 1.95 -12.19 2.42
C GLY A 13 3.18 -11.38 2.00
N THR A 14 3.72 -10.64 2.96
CA THR A 14 4.81 -9.69 2.71
C THR A 14 6.09 -9.99 3.50
N ASP A 15 6.19 -11.19 4.10
CA ASP A 15 7.28 -11.63 4.99
C ASP A 15 7.47 -10.73 6.23
N GLY A 16 6.41 -10.03 6.66
CA GLY A 16 6.45 -9.12 7.80
C GLY A 16 7.14 -7.78 7.51
N ILE A 17 7.50 -7.50 6.26
CA ILE A 17 8.02 -6.19 5.82
C ILE A 17 7.05 -5.52 4.85
N ASN A 18 7.19 -4.21 4.68
CA ASN A 18 6.44 -3.46 3.67
C ASN A 18 6.96 -3.81 2.27
N ARG A 19 6.04 -4.15 1.35
CA ARG A 19 6.35 -4.46 -0.05
C ARG A 19 5.67 -3.46 -0.97
N ARG A 20 6.46 -2.88 -1.87
CA ARG A 20 6.02 -1.82 -2.77
C ARG A 20 5.22 -2.35 -3.96
N ILE A 21 4.22 -1.57 -4.35
CA ILE A 21 3.45 -1.66 -5.59
C ILE A 21 3.58 -0.31 -6.29
N PHE A 22 4.19 -0.29 -7.47
CA PHE A 22 4.18 0.90 -8.32
C PHE A 22 2.89 0.96 -9.12
N LEU A 23 2.37 2.17 -9.33
CA LEU A 23 1.14 2.44 -10.07
C LEU A 23 1.44 2.94 -11.49
N ALA A 24 0.47 2.83 -12.39
CA ALA A 24 0.65 3.18 -13.79
C ALA A 24 0.92 4.66 -14.05
N ASP A 25 0.52 5.53 -13.11
CA ASP A 25 0.77 6.97 -13.16
C ASP A 25 2.13 7.40 -12.58
N GLY A 26 2.94 6.45 -12.12
CA GLY A 26 4.27 6.68 -11.56
C GLY A 26 4.31 6.92 -10.04
N THR A 27 3.14 6.94 -9.38
CA THR A 27 3.08 6.94 -7.90
C THR A 27 3.25 5.51 -7.35
N GLY A 28 3.20 5.35 -6.03
CA GLY A 28 3.32 4.03 -5.42
C GLY A 28 2.76 3.97 -4.02
N LEU A 29 2.45 2.74 -3.61
CA LEU A 29 2.07 2.40 -2.25
C LEU A 29 2.88 1.19 -1.79
N SER A 30 2.99 1.00 -0.48
CA SER A 30 3.51 -0.23 0.10
C SER A 30 2.47 -0.87 1.00
N VAL A 31 2.46 -2.20 1.04
CA VAL A 31 1.56 -2.96 1.90
C VAL A 31 2.33 -3.92 2.78
N LYS A 32 1.78 -4.22 3.95
CA LYS A 32 2.23 -5.28 4.83
C LYS A 32 1.05 -6.14 5.27
N GLY A 33 1.23 -7.46 5.21
CA GLY A 33 0.19 -8.38 5.61
C GLY A 33 0.65 -9.83 5.61
N THR A 34 -0.14 -10.67 6.26
CA THR A 34 0.05 -12.12 6.30
C THR A 34 -0.50 -12.81 5.04
N PRO A 35 -0.15 -14.07 4.78
CA PRO A 35 -0.71 -14.81 3.66
C PRO A 35 -2.23 -14.99 3.80
N GLY A 36 -2.99 -14.74 2.72
CA GLY A 36 -4.44 -14.91 2.67
C GLY A 36 -5.26 -13.79 3.31
N VAL A 37 -4.67 -12.61 3.52
CA VAL A 37 -5.34 -11.48 4.17
C VAL A 37 -6.55 -10.95 3.42
N THR A 38 -7.55 -10.48 4.15
CA THR A 38 -8.65 -9.66 3.62
C THR A 38 -8.46 -8.18 3.87
N GLN A 39 -7.55 -7.82 4.79
CA GLN A 39 -7.12 -6.46 5.11
C GLN A 39 -5.62 -6.45 5.36
N PHE A 40 -4.93 -5.40 4.93
CA PHE A 40 -3.51 -5.22 5.24
C PHE A 40 -3.34 -4.68 6.65
N GLU A 41 -2.26 -5.12 7.29
CA GLU A 41 -1.86 -4.59 8.60
C GLU A 41 -1.45 -3.13 8.43
N GLU A 42 -0.59 -2.84 7.44
CA GLU A 42 -0.14 -1.49 7.13
C GLU A 42 -0.29 -1.24 5.62
N VAL A 43 -0.74 -0.04 5.27
CA VAL A 43 -0.69 0.52 3.92
C VAL A 43 -0.07 1.90 3.99
N TYR A 44 1.07 2.06 3.33
CA TYR A 44 1.75 3.34 3.19
C TYR A 44 1.50 3.91 1.78
N LEU A 45 0.96 5.11 1.69
CA LEU A 45 0.80 5.87 0.46
C LEU A 45 1.98 6.83 0.32
N ALA A 46 2.73 6.76 -0.77
CA ALA A 46 3.84 7.67 -1.02
C ALA A 46 3.35 9.10 -1.33
N GLU A 47 4.26 10.08 -1.21
CA GLU A 47 3.97 11.48 -1.59
C GLU A 47 3.35 11.56 -3.00
N GLY A 48 2.23 12.28 -3.12
CA GLY A 48 1.47 12.42 -4.36
C GLY A 48 0.38 11.38 -4.58
N LEU A 49 0.20 10.42 -3.65
CA LEU A 49 -0.92 9.48 -3.64
C LEU A 49 -1.84 9.78 -2.46
N ASP A 50 -3.07 10.18 -2.74
CA ASP A 50 -4.07 10.50 -1.72
C ASP A 50 -4.95 9.29 -1.40
N ALA A 51 -5.27 9.13 -0.11
CA ALA A 51 -6.27 8.17 0.31
C ALA A 51 -7.67 8.64 -0.11
N PRO A 52 -8.50 7.76 -0.71
CA PRO A 52 -9.90 8.05 -0.98
C PRO A 52 -10.68 8.38 0.30
N ASP A 53 -11.59 9.35 0.21
CA ASP A 53 -12.51 9.73 1.30
C ASP A 53 -13.55 8.62 1.54
N SER A 54 -13.19 7.64 2.38
CA SER A 54 -14.03 6.50 2.72
C SER A 54 -13.58 5.83 4.03
N GLU A 55 -14.50 5.08 4.65
CA GLU A 55 -14.28 4.37 5.93
C GLU A 55 -13.04 3.45 5.91
N ALA A 56 -12.68 2.94 4.74
CA ALA A 56 -11.51 2.06 4.55
C ALA A 56 -10.16 2.72 4.85
N TRP A 57 -10.10 4.05 4.90
CA TRP A 57 -8.88 4.85 5.08
C TRP A 57 -8.94 5.77 6.31
N GLU A 58 -9.82 5.48 7.27
CA GLU A 58 -9.98 6.32 8.49
C GLU A 58 -8.86 6.13 9.52
N LEU A 59 -8.20 4.97 9.53
CA LEU A 59 -7.17 4.62 10.52
C LEU A 59 -5.78 5.09 10.08
N GLU A 60 -5.64 6.38 9.85
CA GLU A 60 -4.34 7.02 9.60
C GLU A 60 -3.52 7.08 10.90
N ASP A 61 -2.23 6.77 10.82
CA ASP A 61 -1.29 6.90 11.93
C ASP A 61 -0.05 7.70 11.49
N ASP A 62 -0.14 8.99 11.78
CA ASP A 62 0.91 9.99 11.59
C ASP A 62 2.05 9.86 12.61
N ILE A 63 1.83 9.18 13.74
CA ILE A 63 2.80 9.04 14.83
C ILE A 63 3.80 7.92 14.52
N GLU A 64 3.32 6.75 14.10
CA GLU A 64 4.19 5.63 13.67
C GLU A 64 5.08 6.03 12.49
N LEU A 65 4.53 6.81 11.54
CA LEU A 65 5.31 7.33 10.43
C LEU A 65 6.44 8.24 10.92
N TRP A 66 6.14 9.17 11.82
CA TRP A 66 7.14 10.06 12.40
C TRP A 66 8.24 9.31 13.16
N LEU A 67 7.89 8.23 13.88
CA LEU A 67 8.85 7.42 14.65
C LEU A 67 9.78 6.57 13.78
N THR A 68 9.33 6.19 12.58
CA THR A 68 10.05 5.27 11.68
C THR A 68 10.82 5.98 10.56
N SER A 69 10.46 7.22 10.24
CA SER A 69 11.07 8.01 9.15
C SER A 69 12.52 8.47 9.39
N GLY A 70 13.00 8.48 10.63
CA GLY A 70 14.33 9.04 10.95
C GLY A 70 14.39 10.57 10.76
N ASP A 71 15.55 11.11 10.39
CA ASP A 71 15.79 12.57 10.27
C ASP A 71 15.17 13.22 9.02
N GLU A 72 14.74 12.42 8.03
CA GLU A 72 13.97 12.90 6.88
C GLU A 72 12.53 12.42 7.03
N PRO A 73 11.54 13.30 7.30
CA PRO A 73 10.17 12.85 7.47
C PRO A 73 9.68 12.22 6.16
N ASP A 74 9.23 10.97 6.19
CA ASP A 74 8.50 10.39 5.08
C ASP A 74 7.29 11.28 4.82
N ARG A 75 7.14 11.74 3.57
CA ARG A 75 6.04 12.64 3.16
C ARG A 75 4.78 11.88 2.71
N GLY A 76 4.72 10.60 3.04
CA GLY A 76 3.59 9.75 2.76
C GLY A 76 2.59 9.73 3.92
N ARG A 77 1.64 8.80 3.83
CA ARG A 77 0.59 8.59 4.83
C ARG A 77 0.48 7.09 5.13
N LEU A 78 0.43 6.72 6.40
CA LEU A 78 0.35 5.34 6.85
C LEU A 78 -1.07 5.05 7.37
N PHE A 79 -1.64 3.93 6.97
CA PHE A 79 -2.98 3.49 7.35
C PHE A 79 -2.97 2.04 7.85
N TYR A 80 -3.80 1.74 8.84
CA TYR A 80 -4.01 0.38 9.36
C TYR A 80 -5.32 -0.24 8.91
N ASP A 81 -5.37 -1.58 8.92
CA ASP A 81 -6.58 -2.39 8.67
C ASP A 81 -7.30 -2.06 7.36
N VAL A 82 -6.55 -1.64 6.33
CA VAL A 82 -7.11 -1.27 5.03
C VAL A 82 -7.53 -2.53 4.27
N PRO A 83 -8.81 -2.66 3.85
CA PRO A 83 -9.27 -3.81 3.09
C PRO A 83 -8.51 -3.98 1.76
N VAL A 84 -8.20 -5.23 1.39
CA VAL A 84 -7.55 -5.54 0.10
C VAL A 84 -8.35 -5.00 -1.09
N SER A 85 -9.69 -4.97 -0.97
CA SER A 85 -10.57 -4.39 -1.99
C SER A 85 -10.40 -2.88 -2.14
N ALA A 86 -10.12 -2.15 -1.06
CA ALA A 86 -9.91 -0.71 -1.08
C ALA A 86 -8.56 -0.38 -1.73
N VAL A 87 -7.50 -1.14 -1.41
CA VAL A 87 -6.20 -1.02 -2.09
C VAL A 87 -6.34 -1.32 -3.58
N ARG A 88 -7.09 -2.36 -3.95
CA ARG A 88 -7.35 -2.69 -5.36
C ARG A 88 -8.07 -1.55 -6.09
N ALA A 89 -9.10 -0.98 -5.47
CA ALA A 89 -9.83 0.14 -6.05
C ALA A 89 -8.91 1.35 -6.29
N LEU A 90 -8.03 1.67 -5.34
CA LEU A 90 -7.04 2.73 -5.49
C LEU A 90 -6.07 2.44 -6.65
N ILE A 91 -5.55 1.21 -6.75
CA ILE A 91 -4.70 0.79 -7.88
C ILE A 91 -5.44 0.99 -9.21
N GLU A 92 -6.72 0.62 -9.29
CA GLU A 92 -7.52 0.77 -10.51
C GLU A 92 -7.80 2.23 -10.86
N GLU A 93 -8.04 3.09 -9.88
CA GLU A 93 -8.22 4.54 -10.06
C GLU A 93 -6.97 5.20 -10.68
N HIS A 94 -5.79 4.71 -10.31
CA HIS A 94 -4.50 5.18 -10.83
C HIS A 94 -4.04 4.46 -12.12
N GLY A 95 -4.97 3.79 -12.82
CA GLY A 95 -4.72 3.16 -14.12
C GLY A 95 -4.11 1.76 -14.04
N GLY A 96 -4.08 1.15 -12.86
CA GLY A 96 -3.56 -0.19 -12.61
C GLY A 96 -2.14 -0.20 -12.04
N GLU A 97 -1.57 -1.41 -11.95
CA GLU A 97 -0.17 -1.59 -11.56
C GLU A 97 0.78 -1.10 -12.66
N GLY A 98 1.86 -0.45 -12.27
CA GLY A 98 2.94 -0.04 -13.15
C GLY A 98 3.74 -1.21 -13.71
N ALA A 99 4.38 -1.00 -14.86
CA ALA A 99 5.18 -2.03 -15.54
C ALA A 99 6.46 -2.44 -14.78
N GLU A 100 6.99 -1.53 -13.97
CA GLU A 100 8.13 -1.78 -13.09
C GLU A 100 7.61 -2.20 -11.72
N GLN A 101 8.04 -3.36 -11.24
CA GLN A 101 7.79 -3.82 -9.88
C GLN A 101 9.11 -4.31 -9.30
N ASP A 102 9.36 -4.04 -8.02
CA ASP A 102 10.51 -4.61 -7.35
C ASP A 102 10.43 -6.15 -7.38
N PRO A 103 11.57 -6.85 -7.52
CA PRO A 103 11.58 -8.30 -7.54
C PRO A 103 10.95 -8.88 -6.27
N ILE A 104 10.20 -9.96 -6.46
CA ILE A 104 9.70 -10.77 -5.35
C ILE A 104 10.91 -11.54 -4.83
N GLY A 105 11.43 -11.11 -3.67
CA GLY A 105 12.54 -11.77 -2.99
C GLY A 105 12.19 -13.17 -2.52
#